data_AF-A0A495SXQ6-F1
#
_entry.id   AF-A0A495SXQ6-F1
#
_cell.length_a   1.000
_cell.length_b   1.000
_cell.length_c   1.000
_cell.angle_alpha   90.00
_cell.angle_beta   90.00
_cell.angle_gamma   90.00
#
_symmetry.space_group_name_H-M   'P 1'
#
loop_
_entity.id
_entity.type
_entity.pdbx_description
1 polymer ?
#
loop_
_entity_poly.entity_id
_entity_poly.type
_entity_poly.pdbx_seq_one_letter_code
_entity_poly.pdbx_strand_id
1 'polypeptide(L)'
;MTLPTVKVATAHAASVYMNAPATVQKALSLIEEASRNGAELISFPESFIPGFPVWAALWAPIYNHEWFKRMVGNSIHVDGPEIALIRAAAKRCSVFVSMGFSEATDVSVGCLWNSIILIGDDGQIINHHRKLVPTFYEKMVWAPGDGFGLKVSNTRIGKIGALICGENTNPLARYSLAAQGEQIHISAWPAIWPTRPPGSGTNFDNLAANRIRAGGHSFEAKAFGILNAGFMDDTMLDALHSNGDKQAREVLETTPRAATQFLDPTGAVIGDTLQTEEGIGYATFDLEQCVEPKQFHDIVGYYNRFDVFDLVIDRRRLSPATFKDKRAMERTVPPVVEISAFDGAGERAER
;
A
#
# COMPACT_ATOMS: atom_id res chain seq x y z
N MET A 1 25.83 -19.55 5.46
CA MET A 1 25.38 -18.35 4.73
C MET A 1 25.31 -17.25 5.75
N THR A 2 26.03 -16.14 5.57
CA THR A 2 25.92 -14.95 6.43
C THR A 2 24.72 -14.15 5.98
N LEU A 3 23.80 -13.83 6.89
CA LEU A 3 22.64 -12.99 6.58
C LEU A 3 23.03 -11.51 6.70
N PRO A 4 22.45 -10.60 5.89
CA PRO A 4 22.88 -9.20 5.90
C PRO A 4 22.38 -8.44 7.12
N THR A 5 23.14 -7.42 7.52
CA THR A 5 22.62 -6.29 8.29
C THR A 5 22.15 -5.22 7.33
N VAL A 6 20.94 -4.68 7.52
CA VAL A 6 20.33 -3.67 6.64
C VAL A 6 19.82 -2.49 7.45
N LYS A 7 20.01 -1.27 6.95
CA LYS A 7 19.33 -0.07 7.48
C LYS A 7 18.02 0.16 6.73
N VAL A 8 16.91 0.22 7.47
CA VAL A 8 15.57 0.44 6.91
C VAL A 8 15.00 1.77 7.38
N ALA A 9 14.13 2.34 6.55
CA ALA A 9 13.37 3.55 6.82
C ALA A 9 11.88 3.34 6.59
N THR A 10 11.07 4.19 7.19
CA THR A 10 9.61 4.19 7.01
C THR A 10 9.09 5.61 7.13
N ALA A 11 8.23 6.02 6.20
CA ALA A 11 7.60 7.33 6.22
C ALA A 11 6.32 7.26 7.07
N HIS A 12 6.35 7.87 8.25
CA HIS A 12 5.13 8.21 8.99
C HIS A 12 4.66 9.57 8.51
N ALA A 13 4.02 9.58 7.33
CA ALA A 13 3.75 10.79 6.58
C ALA A 13 2.29 10.91 6.15
N ALA A 14 1.81 12.15 6.07
CA ALA A 14 0.53 12.52 5.49
C ALA A 14 0.66 12.67 3.99
N SER A 15 -0.32 12.15 3.27
CA SER A 15 -0.52 12.47 1.86
C SER A 15 -0.82 13.95 1.70
N VAL A 16 -0.55 14.53 0.53
CA VAL A 16 -1.24 15.76 0.16
C VAL A 16 -2.67 15.34 -0.20
N TYR A 17 -3.56 15.43 0.78
CA TYR A 17 -4.81 14.67 0.79
C TYR A 17 -5.63 14.86 -0.48
N MET A 18 -5.93 13.75 -1.17
CA MET A 18 -6.68 13.73 -2.43
C MET A 18 -6.02 14.59 -3.53
N ASN A 19 -4.69 14.56 -3.60
CA ASN A 19 -3.87 15.13 -4.67
C ASN A 19 -2.70 14.17 -4.96
N ALA A 20 -2.86 13.30 -5.96
CA ALA A 20 -1.86 12.29 -6.27
C ALA A 20 -0.53 12.89 -6.76
N PRO A 21 -0.48 13.85 -7.72
CA PRO A 21 0.78 14.41 -8.18
C PRO A 21 1.60 15.07 -7.04
N ALA A 22 0.96 15.84 -6.17
CA ALA A 22 1.64 16.48 -5.06
C ALA A 22 2.12 15.46 -4.01
N THR A 23 1.33 14.42 -3.75
CA THR A 23 1.73 13.32 -2.87
C THR A 23 2.92 12.54 -3.43
N VAL A 24 2.98 12.33 -4.74
CA VAL A 24 4.14 11.72 -5.42
C VAL A 24 5.37 12.59 -5.22
N GLN A 25 5.29 13.91 -5.43
CA GLN A 25 6.44 14.80 -5.19
C GLN A 25 6.94 14.70 -3.74
N LYS A 26 6.03 14.66 -2.75
CA LYS A 26 6.38 14.42 -1.35
C LYS A 26 7.09 13.07 -1.16
N ALA A 27 6.59 12.00 -1.79
CA ALA A 27 7.21 10.68 -1.74
C ALA A 27 8.64 10.70 -2.31
N LEU A 28 8.87 11.38 -3.43
CA LEU A 28 10.21 11.49 -4.04
C LEU A 28 11.21 12.15 -3.08
N SER A 29 10.82 13.25 -2.43
CA SER A 29 11.66 13.93 -1.43
C SER A 29 12.00 13.03 -0.25
N LEU A 30 11.02 12.27 0.26
CA LEU A 30 11.22 11.33 1.38
C LEU A 30 12.12 10.14 1.00
N ILE A 31 12.00 9.63 -0.23
CA ILE A 31 12.90 8.59 -0.78
C ILE A 31 14.34 9.09 -0.82
N GLU A 32 14.54 10.30 -1.34
CA GLU A 32 15.88 10.90 -1.41
C GLU A 32 16.46 11.16 -0.03
N GLU A 33 15.65 11.63 0.92
CA GLU A 33 16.08 11.84 2.29
C GLU A 33 16.47 10.54 2.99
N ALA A 34 15.66 9.49 2.90
CA ALA A 34 15.99 8.19 3.46
C ALA A 34 17.29 7.62 2.86
N SER A 35 17.46 7.75 1.54
CA SER A 35 18.68 7.36 0.84
C SER A 35 19.90 8.15 1.32
N ARG A 36 19.80 9.48 1.47
CA ARG A 36 20.89 10.30 2.05
C ARG A 36 21.25 9.90 3.47
N ASN A 37 20.28 9.41 4.24
CA ASN A 37 20.49 8.88 5.59
C ASN A 37 20.94 7.42 5.60
N GLY A 38 21.26 6.83 4.45
CA GLY A 38 21.83 5.49 4.31
C GLY A 38 20.84 4.35 4.44
N ALA A 39 19.53 4.61 4.32
CA ALA A 39 18.54 3.55 4.28
C ALA A 39 18.57 2.82 2.92
N GLU A 40 18.44 1.50 2.97
CA GLU A 40 18.43 0.64 1.78
C GLU A 40 17.00 0.24 1.38
N LEU A 41 16.04 0.42 2.29
CA LEU A 41 14.60 0.24 2.07
C LEU A 41 13.86 1.43 2.70
N ILE A 42 12.90 2.00 1.99
CA ILE A 42 11.89 2.89 2.56
C ILE A 42 10.48 2.35 2.29
N SER A 43 9.65 2.31 3.33
CA SER A 43 8.22 1.99 3.22
C SER A 43 7.34 3.23 3.38
N PHE A 44 6.19 3.21 2.69
CA PHE A 44 5.13 4.19 2.79
C PHE A 44 3.83 3.53 3.27
N PRO A 45 2.94 4.30 3.93
CA PRO A 45 1.77 3.77 4.60
C PRO A 45 0.67 3.32 3.62
N GLU A 46 -0.38 2.72 4.19
CA GLU A 46 -1.52 2.22 3.42
C GLU A 46 -2.22 3.34 2.65
N SER A 47 -2.45 3.12 1.36
CA SER A 47 -3.10 4.09 0.47
C SER A 47 -2.49 5.51 0.56
N PHE A 48 -1.16 5.61 0.74
CA PHE A 48 -0.45 6.89 0.81
C PHE A 48 -0.78 7.76 -0.41
N ILE A 49 -0.87 7.18 -1.61
CA ILE A 49 -1.36 7.90 -2.78
C ILE A 49 -2.82 7.52 -3.06
N PRO A 50 -3.79 8.46 -3.04
CA PRO A 50 -3.68 9.88 -2.71
C PRO A 50 -4.02 10.21 -1.24
N GLY A 51 -4.17 9.20 -0.39
CA GLY A 51 -4.62 9.31 0.99
C GLY A 51 -5.73 8.33 1.31
N PHE A 52 -5.77 7.90 2.57
CA PHE A 52 -6.73 6.90 3.03
C PHE A 52 -8.18 7.47 3.09
N PRO A 53 -9.20 6.73 2.64
CA PRO A 53 -10.58 7.22 2.53
C PRO A 53 -11.34 7.21 3.86
N VAL A 54 -10.85 7.95 4.87
CA VAL A 54 -11.49 8.03 6.19
C VAL A 54 -12.93 8.56 6.11
N TRP A 55 -13.25 9.39 5.10
CA TRP A 55 -14.61 9.89 4.84
C TRP A 55 -15.68 8.77 4.78
N ALA A 56 -15.30 7.56 4.37
CA ALA A 56 -16.22 6.43 4.30
C ALA A 56 -16.74 5.97 5.68
N ALA A 57 -16.05 6.36 6.75
CA ALA A 57 -16.44 6.11 8.13
C ALA A 57 -17.27 7.25 8.75
N LEU A 58 -17.24 8.44 8.16
CA LEU A 58 -17.80 9.66 8.75
C LEU A 58 -19.27 9.86 8.36
N TRP A 59 -19.62 9.53 7.11
CA TRP A 59 -20.96 9.78 6.58
C TRP A 59 -21.58 8.53 5.98
N ALA A 60 -22.92 8.51 5.95
CA ALA A 60 -23.66 7.43 5.33
C ALA A 60 -23.31 7.31 3.83
N PRO A 61 -23.30 6.08 3.26
CA PRO A 61 -22.82 5.86 1.90
C PRO A 61 -23.42 6.74 0.80
N ILE A 62 -24.71 7.08 0.91
CA ILE A 62 -25.42 7.91 -0.07
C ILE A 62 -24.91 9.37 -0.14
N TYR A 63 -24.12 9.81 0.84
CA TYR A 63 -23.54 11.15 0.89
C TYR A 63 -22.07 11.20 0.44
N ASN A 64 -21.48 10.07 0.07
CA ASN A 64 -20.04 9.97 -0.22
C ASN A 64 -19.69 9.98 -1.72
N HIS A 65 -20.66 10.20 -2.61
CA HIS A 65 -20.43 10.09 -4.06
C HIS A 65 -19.38 11.06 -4.61
N GLU A 66 -19.34 12.31 -4.17
CA GLU A 66 -18.33 13.28 -4.61
C GLU A 66 -16.94 12.97 -4.05
N TRP A 67 -16.86 12.44 -2.82
CA TRP A 67 -15.60 11.93 -2.26
C TRP A 67 -15.08 10.74 -3.07
N PHE A 68 -15.96 9.82 -3.45
CA PHE A 68 -15.59 8.68 -4.29
C PHE A 68 -15.11 9.13 -5.68
N LYS A 69 -15.81 10.05 -6.36
CA LYS A 69 -15.36 10.63 -7.64
C LYS A 69 -13.99 11.30 -7.52
N ARG A 70 -13.76 12.07 -6.45
CA ARG A 70 -12.47 12.72 -6.18
C ARG A 70 -11.36 11.68 -5.97
N MET A 71 -11.65 10.60 -5.25
CA MET A 71 -10.70 9.51 -5.04
C MET A 71 -10.40 8.75 -6.33
N VAL A 72 -11.40 8.46 -7.17
CA VAL A 72 -11.19 7.88 -8.50
C VAL A 72 -10.27 8.78 -9.34
N GLY A 73 -10.54 10.09 -9.38
CA GLY A 73 -9.71 11.05 -10.12
C GLY A 73 -8.29 11.24 -9.59
N ASN A 74 -7.98 10.69 -8.41
CA ASN A 74 -6.64 10.70 -7.81
C ASN A 74 -6.09 9.29 -7.55
N SER A 75 -6.77 8.24 -7.99
CA SER A 75 -6.25 6.88 -7.96
C SER A 75 -5.39 6.67 -9.20
N ILE A 76 -4.26 5.98 -9.03
CA ILE A 76 -3.23 5.90 -10.06
C ILE A 76 -3.11 4.49 -10.63
N HIS A 77 -2.62 4.37 -11.85
CA HIS A 77 -2.34 3.08 -12.48
C HIS A 77 -0.97 2.56 -12.05
N VAL A 78 -0.84 1.25 -11.88
CA VAL A 78 0.43 0.62 -11.46
C VAL A 78 1.58 0.85 -12.45
N ASP A 79 1.25 1.02 -13.73
CA ASP A 79 2.13 1.34 -14.85
C ASP A 79 2.01 2.82 -15.29
N GLY A 80 1.33 3.64 -14.49
CA GLY A 80 1.12 5.06 -14.75
C GLY A 80 2.34 5.95 -14.51
N PRO A 81 2.26 7.23 -14.91
CA PRO A 81 3.38 8.18 -14.81
C PRO A 81 3.82 8.43 -13.36
N GLU A 82 2.89 8.42 -12.40
CA GLU A 82 3.19 8.58 -10.98
C GLU A 82 4.12 7.47 -10.47
N ILE A 83 3.80 6.21 -10.77
CA ILE A 83 4.64 5.07 -10.39
C ILE A 83 5.97 5.09 -11.16
N ALA A 84 5.98 5.53 -12.42
CA ALA A 84 7.22 5.68 -13.19
C ALA A 84 8.22 6.65 -12.53
N LEU A 85 7.74 7.77 -11.96
CA LEU A 85 8.57 8.71 -11.21
C LEU A 85 9.17 8.07 -9.95
N ILE A 86 8.36 7.31 -9.19
CA ILE A 86 8.81 6.63 -7.97
C ILE A 86 9.85 5.55 -8.30
N ARG A 87 9.63 4.78 -9.39
CA ARG A 87 10.59 3.80 -9.91
C ARG A 87 11.92 4.43 -10.30
N ALA A 88 11.88 5.60 -10.95
CA ALA A 88 13.07 6.34 -11.33
C ALA A 88 13.84 6.84 -10.10
N ALA A 89 13.14 7.26 -9.04
CA ALA A 89 13.77 7.63 -7.77
C ALA A 89 14.39 6.44 -7.05
N ALA A 90 13.68 5.31 -6.95
CA ALA A 90 14.20 4.07 -6.38
C ALA A 90 15.53 3.66 -7.05
N LYS A 91 15.56 3.66 -8.39
CA LYS A 91 16.76 3.37 -9.18
C LYS A 91 17.89 4.38 -8.95
N ARG A 92 17.57 5.68 -8.98
CA ARG A 92 18.58 6.76 -8.81
C ARG A 92 19.23 6.70 -7.42
N CYS A 93 18.43 6.37 -6.40
CA CYS A 93 18.84 6.31 -5.01
C CYS A 93 19.34 4.92 -4.57
N SER A 94 19.29 3.92 -5.46
CA SER A 94 19.65 2.52 -5.18
C SER A 94 18.97 1.95 -3.92
N VAL A 95 17.68 2.27 -3.76
CA VAL A 95 16.88 1.99 -2.56
C VAL A 95 15.62 1.22 -2.94
N PHE A 96 15.28 0.20 -2.15
CA PHE A 96 14.01 -0.50 -2.26
C PHE A 96 12.87 0.39 -1.76
N VAL A 97 11.73 0.41 -2.46
CA VAL A 97 10.58 1.24 -2.08
C VAL A 97 9.33 0.39 -1.97
N SER A 98 8.68 0.40 -0.80
CA SER A 98 7.34 -0.15 -0.62
C SER A 98 6.32 0.99 -0.65
N MET A 99 5.42 1.00 -1.63
CA MET A 99 4.49 2.12 -1.87
C MET A 99 3.04 1.65 -1.80
N GLY A 100 2.28 2.16 -0.82
CA GLY A 100 0.83 1.97 -0.73
C GLY A 100 0.05 3.01 -1.53
N PHE A 101 -0.94 2.58 -2.30
CA PHE A 101 -1.74 3.46 -3.15
C PHE A 101 -3.13 2.90 -3.46
N SER A 102 -4.05 3.79 -3.82
CA SER A 102 -5.33 3.44 -4.44
C SER A 102 -5.10 3.23 -5.93
N GLU A 103 -5.27 1.98 -6.36
CA GLU A 103 -5.00 1.52 -7.73
C GLU A 103 -6.25 1.62 -8.60
N ALA A 104 -6.13 2.33 -9.72
CA ALA A 104 -7.13 2.40 -10.78
C ALA A 104 -6.95 1.29 -11.83
N THR A 105 -7.94 1.15 -12.73
CA THR A 105 -7.86 0.24 -13.87
C THR A 105 -8.50 0.84 -15.12
N ASP A 106 -7.92 0.51 -16.27
CA ASP A 106 -8.50 0.83 -17.58
C ASP A 106 -9.80 0.08 -17.88
N VAL A 107 -10.12 -0.98 -17.12
CA VAL A 107 -11.30 -1.81 -17.37
C VAL A 107 -12.59 -1.17 -16.80
N SER A 108 -12.48 -0.41 -15.71
CA SER A 108 -13.64 0.16 -15.02
C SER A 108 -13.28 1.47 -14.32
N VAL A 109 -13.92 2.55 -14.76
CA VAL A 109 -13.76 3.90 -14.21
C VAL A 109 -14.15 4.05 -12.74
N GLY A 110 -14.87 3.08 -12.16
CA GLY A 110 -15.27 3.08 -10.75
C GLY A 110 -14.73 1.91 -9.96
N CYS A 111 -13.83 1.09 -10.51
CA CYS A 111 -13.22 -0.02 -9.77
C CYS A 111 -11.84 0.40 -9.27
N LEU A 112 -11.63 0.30 -7.96
CA LEU A 112 -10.38 0.64 -7.31
C LEU A 112 -9.91 -0.53 -6.44
N TRP A 113 -8.60 -0.67 -6.26
CA TRP A 113 -8.02 -1.55 -5.23
C TRP A 113 -7.16 -0.77 -4.26
N ASN A 114 -7.08 -1.25 -3.03
CA ASN A 114 -6.03 -0.84 -2.12
C ASN A 114 -4.82 -1.73 -2.39
N SER A 115 -3.72 -1.12 -2.82
CA SER A 115 -2.58 -1.85 -3.34
C SER A 115 -1.29 -1.41 -2.69
N ILE A 116 -0.34 -2.34 -2.63
CA ILE A 116 1.04 -2.07 -2.26
C ILE A 116 1.94 -2.69 -3.31
N ILE A 117 2.93 -1.92 -3.76
CA ILE A 117 3.99 -2.42 -4.64
C ILE A 117 5.32 -2.38 -3.91
N LEU A 118 6.17 -3.36 -4.19
CA LEU A 118 7.58 -3.33 -3.84
C LEU A 118 8.38 -3.06 -5.12
N ILE A 119 9.17 -2.00 -5.08
CA ILE A 119 10.06 -1.58 -6.16
C ILE A 119 11.50 -1.91 -5.76
N GLY A 120 12.22 -2.58 -6.66
CA GLY A 120 13.64 -2.88 -6.53
C GLY A 120 14.50 -1.62 -6.58
N ASP A 121 15.72 -1.74 -6.05
CA ASP A 121 16.77 -0.72 -6.18
C ASP A 121 17.25 -0.50 -7.63
N ASP A 122 16.80 -1.34 -8.56
CA ASP A 122 16.96 -1.18 -10.01
C ASP A 122 15.76 -0.46 -10.69
N GLY A 123 14.74 -0.11 -9.90
CA GLY A 123 13.50 0.52 -10.34
C GLY A 123 12.46 -0.43 -10.91
N GLN A 124 12.62 -1.76 -10.85
CA GLN A 124 11.59 -2.70 -11.29
C GLN A 124 10.53 -2.92 -10.21
N ILE A 125 9.26 -3.09 -10.60
CA ILE A 125 8.23 -3.54 -9.65
C ILE A 125 8.44 -5.05 -9.45
N ILE A 126 8.93 -5.44 -8.28
CA ILE A 126 9.26 -6.83 -7.94
C ILE A 126 8.12 -7.54 -7.21
N ASN A 127 7.17 -6.81 -6.63
CA ASN A 127 5.90 -7.36 -6.17
C ASN A 127 4.75 -6.35 -6.34
N HIS A 128 3.55 -6.85 -6.64
CA HIS A 128 2.31 -6.08 -6.77
C HIS A 128 1.18 -6.81 -6.05
N HIS A 129 0.82 -6.31 -4.88
CA HIS A 129 -0.19 -6.88 -4.01
C HIS A 129 -1.42 -5.98 -3.92
N ARG A 130 -2.60 -6.58 -4.10
CA ARG A 130 -3.91 -5.94 -3.90
C ARG A 130 -4.48 -6.54 -2.62
N LYS A 131 -4.91 -5.70 -1.68
CA LYS A 131 -5.50 -6.11 -0.40
C LYS A 131 -6.58 -7.15 -0.64
N LEU A 132 -6.43 -8.33 -0.05
CA LEU A 132 -7.31 -9.48 -0.30
C LEU A 132 -8.77 -9.14 -0.01
N VAL A 133 -9.03 -8.52 1.15
CA VAL A 133 -10.39 -8.15 1.58
C VAL A 133 -10.38 -6.76 2.23
N PRO A 134 -11.03 -5.76 1.61
CA PRO A 134 -11.30 -4.47 2.23
C PRO A 134 -12.07 -4.65 3.55
N THR A 135 -11.62 -3.96 4.58
CA THR A 135 -12.13 -4.09 5.95
C THR A 135 -13.24 -3.08 6.21
N PHE A 136 -14.38 -3.54 6.73
CA PHE A 136 -15.46 -2.67 7.20
C PHE A 136 -15.88 -1.63 6.14
N TYR A 137 -15.77 -0.32 6.43
CA TYR A 137 -16.19 0.75 5.51
C TYR A 137 -15.34 0.85 4.24
N GLU A 138 -14.14 0.26 4.20
CA GLU A 138 -13.33 0.19 2.98
C GLU A 138 -14.04 -0.54 1.84
N LYS A 139 -14.99 -1.45 2.17
CA LYS A 139 -15.81 -2.16 1.18
C LYS A 139 -16.69 -1.23 0.34
N MET A 140 -16.90 0.01 0.81
CA MET A 140 -17.61 1.04 0.06
C MET A 140 -16.71 1.76 -0.96
N VAL A 141 -15.42 1.42 -1.00
CA VAL A 141 -14.42 2.12 -1.80
C VAL A 141 -13.64 1.16 -2.71
N TRP A 142 -13.14 0.06 -2.16
CA TRP A 142 -12.24 -0.84 -2.86
C TRP A 142 -12.87 -2.21 -3.14
N ALA A 143 -12.46 -2.80 -4.25
CA ALA A 143 -12.71 -4.19 -4.59
C ALA A 143 -11.73 -5.13 -3.85
N PRO A 144 -12.10 -6.40 -3.64
CA PRO A 144 -11.18 -7.42 -3.16
C PRO A 144 -10.06 -7.69 -4.17
N GLY A 145 -8.86 -7.94 -3.64
CA GLY A 145 -7.70 -8.40 -4.39
C GLY A 145 -7.73 -9.90 -4.67
N ASP A 146 -6.58 -10.43 -5.06
CA ASP A 146 -6.36 -11.85 -5.37
C ASP A 146 -5.00 -12.32 -4.79
N GLY A 147 -4.68 -13.60 -4.96
CA GLY A 147 -3.45 -14.17 -4.41
C GLY A 147 -2.15 -13.82 -5.16
N PHE A 148 -2.20 -13.06 -6.26
CA PHE A 148 -1.03 -12.81 -7.11
C PHE A 148 0.13 -12.17 -6.35
N GLY A 149 -0.18 -11.25 -5.43
CA GLY A 149 0.80 -10.48 -4.67
C GLY A 149 1.25 -11.10 -3.36
N LEU A 150 0.72 -12.28 -2.99
CA LEU A 150 1.13 -13.04 -1.80
C LEU A 150 2.52 -13.68 -2.01
N LYS A 151 3.52 -12.88 -2.36
CA LYS A 151 4.87 -13.28 -2.73
C LYS A 151 5.89 -12.64 -1.81
N VAL A 152 6.95 -13.38 -1.52
CA VAL A 152 8.15 -12.85 -0.87
C VAL A 152 9.22 -12.61 -1.93
N SER A 153 9.73 -11.39 -2.00
CA SER A 153 10.76 -10.99 -2.96
C SER A 153 12.14 -11.27 -2.40
N ASN A 154 12.95 -12.05 -3.13
CA ASN A 154 14.34 -12.29 -2.77
C ASN A 154 15.22 -11.13 -3.27
N THR A 155 15.86 -10.41 -2.35
CA THR A 155 16.64 -9.20 -2.67
C THR A 155 18.02 -9.24 -2.03
N ARG A 156 18.88 -8.26 -2.35
CA ARG A 156 20.21 -8.13 -1.73
C ARG A 156 20.18 -7.82 -0.23
N ILE A 157 19.06 -7.30 0.28
CA ILE A 157 18.88 -6.97 1.70
C ILE A 157 18.07 -8.02 2.47
N GLY A 158 17.82 -9.17 1.86
CA GLY A 158 17.02 -10.25 2.43
C GLY A 158 15.67 -10.43 1.71
N LYS A 159 14.83 -11.28 2.30
CA LYS A 159 13.54 -11.68 1.75
C LYS A 159 12.41 -10.82 2.29
N ILE A 160 11.80 -10.02 1.43
CA ILE A 160 10.80 -9.00 1.80
C ILE A 160 9.40 -9.47 1.41
N GLY A 161 8.47 -9.46 2.37
CA GLY A 161 7.04 -9.59 2.13
C GLY A 161 6.27 -8.39 2.66
N ALA A 162 5.02 -8.27 2.23
CA ALA A 162 4.17 -7.15 2.63
C ALA A 162 2.70 -7.55 2.70
N LEU A 163 1.98 -7.02 3.69
CA LEU A 163 0.53 -7.15 3.84
C LEU A 163 -0.09 -5.82 4.26
N ILE A 164 -1.36 -5.63 3.90
CA ILE A 164 -2.07 -4.38 4.12
C ILE A 164 -3.07 -4.55 5.27
N CYS A 165 -2.83 -3.79 6.35
CA CYS A 165 -3.75 -3.59 7.45
C CYS A 165 -4.34 -4.90 8.01
N GLY A 166 -5.66 -5.11 7.91
CA GLY A 166 -6.36 -6.27 8.45
C GLY A 166 -5.85 -7.63 7.97
N GLU A 167 -5.15 -7.69 6.83
CA GLU A 167 -4.50 -8.91 6.33
C GLU A 167 -3.48 -9.48 7.32
N ASN A 168 -2.87 -8.62 8.14
CA ASN A 168 -1.97 -9.01 9.23
C ASN A 168 -2.67 -9.72 10.40
N THR A 169 -3.98 -9.95 10.31
CA THR A 169 -4.72 -10.87 11.21
C THR A 169 -5.02 -12.19 10.53
N ASN A 170 -4.99 -12.26 9.20
CA ASN A 170 -5.36 -13.46 8.46
C ASN A 170 -4.23 -14.51 8.55
N PRO A 171 -4.45 -15.63 9.25
CA PRO A 171 -3.41 -16.63 9.45
C PRO A 171 -2.96 -17.27 8.13
N LEU A 172 -3.84 -17.40 7.14
CA LEU A 172 -3.48 -17.97 5.84
C LEU A 172 -2.58 -17.01 5.04
N ALA A 173 -2.88 -15.72 5.05
CA ALA A 173 -2.05 -14.72 4.38
C ALA A 173 -0.66 -14.64 5.01
N ARG A 174 -0.61 -14.54 6.35
CA ARG A 174 0.65 -14.52 7.12
C ARG A 174 1.47 -15.79 6.91
N TYR A 175 0.84 -16.96 7.02
CA TYR A 175 1.52 -18.23 6.81
C TYR A 175 2.02 -18.37 5.38
N SER A 176 1.28 -17.85 4.38
CA SER A 176 1.72 -17.90 2.98
C SER A 176 3.03 -17.14 2.74
N LEU A 177 3.28 -16.04 3.46
CA LEU A 177 4.54 -15.29 3.38
C LEU A 177 5.65 -15.99 4.19
N ALA A 178 5.34 -16.41 5.41
CA ALA A 178 6.27 -17.18 6.24
C ALA A 178 6.79 -18.43 5.51
N ALA A 179 5.92 -19.16 4.81
CA ALA A 179 6.25 -20.39 4.07
C ALA A 179 7.22 -20.16 2.89
N GLN A 180 7.40 -18.91 2.47
CA GLN A 180 8.39 -18.52 1.45
C GLN A 180 9.74 -18.11 2.06
N GLY A 181 9.86 -18.15 3.39
CA GLY A 181 11.04 -17.76 4.15
C GLY A 181 11.21 -16.25 4.25
N GLU A 182 10.12 -15.51 4.44
CA GLU A 182 10.15 -14.07 4.74
C GLU A 182 11.12 -13.75 5.91
N GLN A 183 11.87 -12.66 5.77
CA GLN A 183 12.83 -12.18 6.77
C GLN A 183 12.55 -10.74 7.20
N ILE A 184 11.97 -9.95 6.28
CA ILE A 184 11.54 -8.57 6.51
C ILE A 184 10.07 -8.50 6.10
N HIS A 185 9.22 -8.15 7.05
CA HIS A 185 7.79 -8.02 6.84
C HIS A 185 7.37 -6.55 6.89
N ILE A 186 6.65 -6.09 5.87
CA ILE A 186 6.08 -4.74 5.84
C ILE A 186 4.57 -4.84 6.07
N SER A 187 4.09 -4.21 7.14
CA SER A 187 2.66 -4.05 7.41
C SER A 187 2.27 -2.57 7.25
N ALA A 188 1.41 -2.29 6.29
CA ALA A 188 0.97 -0.91 5.98
C ALA A 188 -0.41 -0.64 6.61
N TRP A 189 -0.57 0.53 7.25
CA TRP A 189 -1.74 0.90 8.05
C TRP A 189 -2.20 2.33 7.79
N PRO A 190 -3.48 2.67 8.04
CA PRO A 190 -3.97 4.03 7.92
C PRO A 190 -3.56 4.86 9.15
N ALA A 191 -3.62 6.19 9.04
CA ALA A 191 -3.30 7.08 10.16
C ALA A 191 -4.27 6.94 11.35
N ILE A 192 -5.54 6.67 11.04
CA ILE A 192 -6.62 6.49 12.01
C ILE A 192 -7.64 5.46 11.52
N TRP A 193 -8.40 4.90 12.45
CA TRP A 193 -9.42 3.90 12.17
C TRP A 193 -10.66 4.08 13.06
N PRO A 194 -11.53 5.07 12.76
CA PRO A 194 -12.75 5.31 13.54
C PRO A 194 -13.76 4.17 13.36
N THR A 195 -14.23 3.60 14.47
CA THR A 195 -15.21 2.49 14.46
C THR A 195 -16.48 2.78 15.24
N ARG A 196 -16.48 3.87 16.01
CA ARG A 196 -17.56 4.30 16.89
C ARG A 196 -17.61 5.84 16.96
N PRO A 197 -18.78 6.41 17.30
CA PRO A 197 -18.88 7.82 17.65
C PRO A 197 -18.02 8.16 18.90
N PRO A 198 -17.67 9.46 19.08
CA PRO A 198 -16.94 9.95 20.23
C PRO A 198 -17.68 9.66 21.55
N GLY A 199 -16.94 9.61 22.66
CA GLY A 199 -17.52 9.45 24.00
C GLY A 199 -18.03 8.03 24.34
N SER A 200 -18.05 7.10 23.38
CA SER A 200 -18.49 5.71 23.61
C SER A 200 -17.53 4.85 24.44
N GLY A 201 -16.29 5.32 24.67
CA GLY A 201 -15.25 4.62 25.44
C GLY A 201 -14.78 3.28 24.83
N THR A 202 -15.22 2.96 23.62
CA THR A 202 -15.08 1.62 23.01
C THR A 202 -14.59 1.69 21.56
N ASN A 203 -13.99 2.81 21.16
CA ASN A 203 -13.38 2.92 19.84
C ASN A 203 -12.20 1.95 19.73
N PHE A 204 -11.95 1.47 18.52
CA PHE A 204 -10.88 0.52 18.24
C PHE A 204 -9.51 1.15 18.52
N ASP A 205 -8.76 0.54 19.43
CA ASP A 205 -7.37 0.92 19.73
C ASP A 205 -6.46 0.40 18.62
N ASN A 206 -6.29 1.20 17.56
CA ASN A 206 -5.41 0.88 16.45
C ASN A 206 -3.93 0.82 16.86
N LEU A 207 -3.50 1.56 17.88
CA LEU A 207 -2.13 1.51 18.37
C LEU A 207 -1.82 0.11 18.92
N ALA A 208 -2.61 -0.36 19.88
CA ALA A 208 -2.42 -1.69 20.46
C ALA A 208 -2.69 -2.79 19.43
N ALA A 209 -3.77 -2.69 18.66
CA ALA A 209 -4.14 -3.74 17.73
C ALA A 209 -3.13 -3.93 16.58
N ASN A 210 -2.59 -2.84 16.02
CA ASN A 210 -1.59 -2.93 14.96
C ASN A 210 -0.30 -3.57 15.52
N ARG A 211 0.13 -3.17 16.73
CA ARG A 211 1.29 -3.75 17.41
C ARG A 211 1.12 -5.23 17.68
N ILE A 212 -0.04 -5.67 18.15
CA ILE A 212 -0.33 -7.10 18.39
C ILE A 212 -0.25 -7.89 17.08
N ARG A 213 -0.82 -7.38 15.99
CA ARG A 213 -0.85 -8.06 14.69
C ARG A 213 0.53 -8.17 14.05
N ALA A 214 1.25 -7.05 13.97
CA ALA A 214 2.60 -7.01 13.39
C ALA A 214 3.63 -7.75 14.27
N GLY A 215 3.53 -7.57 15.60
CA GLY A 215 4.38 -8.27 16.58
C GLY A 215 4.13 -9.77 16.57
N GLY A 216 2.87 -10.20 16.53
CA GLY A 216 2.51 -11.61 16.38
C GLY A 216 3.10 -12.22 15.10
N HIS A 217 3.09 -11.49 13.98
CA HIS A 217 3.68 -12.00 12.75
C HIS A 217 5.20 -12.09 12.82
N SER A 218 5.86 -11.05 13.35
CA SER A 218 7.31 -11.03 13.57
C SER A 218 7.74 -12.21 14.46
N PHE A 219 7.00 -12.43 15.56
CA PHE A 219 7.20 -13.55 16.49
C PHE A 219 6.92 -14.93 15.88
N GLU A 220 5.85 -15.09 15.09
CA GLU A 220 5.52 -16.40 14.51
C GLU A 220 6.47 -16.77 13.37
N ALA A 221 6.73 -15.84 12.45
CA ALA A 221 7.59 -16.06 11.28
C ALA A 221 9.10 -16.00 11.61
N LYS A 222 9.46 -15.41 12.76
CA LYS A 222 10.84 -15.03 13.12
C LYS A 222 11.44 -14.11 12.06
N ALA A 223 10.72 -13.04 11.77
CA ALA A 223 11.06 -12.01 10.80
C ALA A 223 11.08 -10.65 11.49
N PHE A 224 11.91 -9.73 10.99
CA PHE A 224 11.83 -8.33 11.39
C PHE A 224 10.57 -7.69 10.80
N GLY A 225 9.93 -6.81 11.54
CA GLY A 225 8.70 -6.14 11.14
C GLY A 225 8.89 -4.63 10.96
N ILE A 226 8.31 -4.09 9.89
CA ILE A 226 8.05 -2.66 9.72
C ILE A 226 6.54 -2.46 9.84
N LEU A 227 6.10 -1.82 10.91
CA LEU A 227 4.73 -1.40 11.11
C LEU A 227 4.64 0.05 10.64
N ASN A 228 4.18 0.29 9.41
CA ASN A 228 4.10 1.63 8.82
C ASN A 228 2.67 2.15 8.87
N ALA A 229 2.41 3.10 9.77
CA ALA A 229 1.17 3.87 9.79
C ALA A 229 1.31 5.21 9.06
N GLY A 230 0.22 5.68 8.45
CA GLY A 230 0.16 7.04 7.92
C GLY A 230 0.07 8.10 9.02
N PHE A 231 0.21 9.36 8.62
CA PHE A 231 -0.03 10.51 9.50
C PHE A 231 -1.27 11.28 9.02
N MET A 232 -2.05 11.83 9.94
CA MET A 232 -3.18 12.69 9.63
C MET A 232 -2.79 14.12 10.02
N ASP A 233 -2.59 14.97 9.02
CA ASP A 233 -2.26 16.37 9.20
C ASP A 233 -3.51 17.27 9.22
N ASP A 234 -3.29 18.55 9.48
CA ASP A 234 -4.36 19.56 9.48
C ASP A 234 -5.01 19.70 8.11
N THR A 235 -4.28 19.47 7.02
CA THR A 235 -4.83 19.51 5.65
C THR A 235 -5.93 18.47 5.46
N MET A 236 -5.69 17.22 5.88
CA MET A 236 -6.70 16.17 5.83
C MET A 236 -7.87 16.47 6.77
N LEU A 237 -7.61 16.97 7.97
CA LEU A 237 -8.64 17.35 8.94
C LEU A 237 -9.57 18.44 8.35
N ASP A 238 -8.99 19.50 7.81
CA ASP A 238 -9.73 20.62 7.21
C ASP A 238 -10.55 20.19 5.99
N ALA A 239 -9.98 19.33 5.14
CA ALA A 239 -10.71 18.78 3.99
C ALA A 239 -11.96 18.00 4.44
N LEU A 240 -11.83 17.17 5.47
CA LEU A 240 -12.93 16.36 6.02
C LEU A 240 -13.90 17.16 6.89
N HIS A 241 -13.53 18.36 7.34
CA HIS A 241 -14.39 19.27 8.10
C HIS A 241 -15.05 20.36 7.22
N SER A 242 -14.75 20.41 5.92
CA SER A 242 -15.17 21.51 5.02
C SER A 242 -16.68 21.78 4.93
N ASN A 243 -17.53 20.83 5.32
CA ASN A 243 -18.99 20.99 5.41
C ASN A 243 -19.49 21.53 6.77
N GLY A 244 -18.60 21.79 7.72
CA GLY A 244 -18.92 22.26 9.07
C GLY A 244 -19.49 21.19 10.02
N ASP A 245 -19.32 19.90 9.68
CA ASP A 245 -19.80 18.79 10.50
C ASP A 245 -18.95 18.63 11.77
N LYS A 246 -19.49 19.13 12.88
CA LYS A 246 -18.85 19.05 14.20
C LYS A 246 -18.67 17.62 14.68
N GLN A 247 -19.57 16.70 14.33
CA GLN A 247 -19.48 15.31 14.76
C GLN A 247 -18.36 14.59 14.02
N ALA A 248 -18.22 14.83 12.72
CA ALA A 248 -17.10 14.30 11.92
C ALA A 248 -15.76 14.77 12.49
N ARG A 249 -15.64 16.06 12.82
CA ARG A 249 -14.44 16.62 13.45
C ARG A 249 -14.12 15.96 14.79
N GLU A 250 -15.12 15.83 15.66
CA GLU A 250 -14.94 15.19 16.97
C GLU A 250 -14.50 13.72 16.83
N VAL A 251 -15.03 12.97 15.85
CA VAL A 251 -14.56 11.61 15.52
C VAL A 251 -13.08 11.62 15.14
N LEU A 252 -12.66 12.54 14.26
CA LEU A 252 -11.28 12.60 13.76
C LEU A 252 -10.28 13.03 14.84
N GLU A 253 -10.67 13.91 15.75
CA GLU A 253 -9.84 14.41 16.86
C GLU A 253 -9.73 13.40 18.01
N THR A 254 -10.80 12.66 18.30
CA THR A 254 -10.83 11.70 19.43
C THR A 254 -10.44 10.27 19.05
N THR A 255 -10.36 9.95 17.75
CA THR A 255 -9.89 8.63 17.30
C THR A 255 -8.38 8.48 17.54
N PRO A 256 -7.93 7.40 18.19
CA PRO A 256 -6.52 7.16 18.42
C PRO A 256 -5.68 7.20 17.13
N ARG A 257 -4.53 7.87 17.20
CA ARG A 257 -3.54 7.90 16.12
C ARG A 257 -2.77 6.58 16.10
N ALA A 258 -2.67 5.98 14.92
CA ALA A 258 -1.79 4.84 14.73
C ALA A 258 -0.33 5.29 14.85
N ALA A 259 0.55 4.38 15.26
CA ALA A 259 1.99 4.64 15.33
C ALA A 259 2.72 3.82 14.29
N THR A 260 3.86 4.34 13.84
CA THR A 260 4.86 3.63 13.08
C THR A 260 5.95 3.09 14.02
N GLN A 261 6.30 1.82 13.89
CA GLN A 261 7.24 1.11 14.76
C GLN A 261 8.03 0.06 13.97
N PHE A 262 9.22 -0.30 14.45
CA PHE A 262 9.98 -1.45 13.97
C PHE A 262 9.99 -2.55 15.02
N LEU A 263 10.03 -3.80 14.55
CA LEU A 263 9.91 -4.98 15.39
C LEU A 263 11.05 -5.95 15.09
N ASP A 264 11.62 -6.53 16.14
CA ASP A 264 12.57 -7.64 16.01
C ASP A 264 11.84 -8.99 15.85
N PRO A 265 12.58 -10.10 15.59
CA PRO A 265 11.98 -11.45 15.46
C PRO A 265 11.27 -11.98 16.72
N THR A 266 11.38 -11.31 17.87
CA THR A 266 10.61 -11.62 19.09
C THR A 266 9.30 -10.83 19.16
N GLY A 267 9.11 -9.85 18.28
CA GLY A 267 8.00 -8.91 18.29
C GLY A 267 8.24 -7.71 19.21
N ALA A 268 9.45 -7.53 19.75
CA ALA A 268 9.80 -6.37 20.56
C ALA A 268 10.04 -5.14 19.67
N VAL A 269 9.69 -3.96 20.19
CA VAL A 269 9.89 -2.69 19.47
C VAL A 269 11.36 -2.29 19.53
N ILE A 270 11.92 -1.95 18.37
CA ILE A 270 13.30 -1.48 18.20
C ILE A 270 13.32 -0.21 17.34
N GLY A 271 14.46 0.49 17.29
CA GLY A 271 14.62 1.70 16.47
C GLY A 271 13.67 2.83 16.83
N ASP A 272 13.36 3.67 15.84
CA ASP A 272 12.49 4.82 16.05
C ASP A 272 11.00 4.43 16.18
N THR A 273 10.24 5.26 16.89
CA THR A 273 8.77 5.18 16.96
C THR A 273 8.19 6.55 16.68
N LEU A 274 7.23 6.62 15.76
CA LEU A 274 6.54 7.86 15.37
C LEU A 274 5.03 7.69 15.54
N GLN A 275 4.35 8.71 16.06
CA GLN A 275 2.89 8.66 16.26
C GLN A 275 2.23 10.03 16.12
N THR A 276 2.72 11.04 16.85
CA THR A 276 2.10 12.37 16.91
C THR A 276 2.78 13.39 16.01
N GLU A 277 3.92 13.03 15.42
CA GLU A 277 4.73 13.89 14.58
C GLU A 277 5.00 13.19 13.25
N GLU A 278 4.89 13.93 12.16
CA GLU A 278 5.25 13.46 10.82
C GLU A 278 6.77 13.36 10.68
N GLY A 279 7.27 12.29 10.05
CA GLY A 279 8.70 12.13 9.80
C GLY A 279 9.08 10.79 9.18
N ILE A 280 10.39 10.56 9.10
CA ILE A 280 10.99 9.28 8.70
C ILE A 280 11.57 8.62 9.94
N GLY A 281 11.10 7.41 10.23
CA GLY A 281 11.70 6.56 11.27
C GLY A 281 12.76 5.64 10.66
N TYR A 282 13.76 5.27 11.45
CA TYR A 282 14.84 4.37 11.04
C TYR A 282 15.05 3.23 12.03
N ALA A 283 15.52 2.09 11.50
CA ALA A 283 16.03 0.98 12.30
C ALA A 283 17.13 0.23 11.53
N THR A 284 17.92 -0.55 12.26
CA THR A 284 18.88 -1.49 11.69
C THR A 284 18.42 -2.90 11.98
N PHE A 285 18.27 -3.72 10.94
CA PHE A 285 17.92 -5.13 11.05
C PHE A 285 19.14 -5.98 10.80
N ASP A 286 19.55 -6.74 11.81
CA ASP A 286 20.58 -7.78 11.68
C ASP A 286 19.87 -9.12 11.49
N LEU A 287 19.79 -9.58 10.23
CA LEU A 287 18.98 -10.74 9.88
C LEU A 287 19.53 -12.05 10.46
N GLU A 288 20.76 -12.08 10.97
CA GLU A 288 21.26 -13.25 11.72
C GLU A 288 20.47 -13.51 13.01
N GLN A 289 19.84 -12.47 13.58
CA GLN A 289 18.98 -12.60 14.76
C GLN A 289 17.68 -13.38 14.49
N CYS A 290 17.36 -13.70 13.24
CA CYS A 290 16.25 -14.61 12.93
C CYS A 290 16.62 -16.09 13.19
N VAL A 291 17.91 -16.44 13.28
CA VAL A 291 18.38 -17.84 13.30
C VAL A 291 18.08 -18.52 14.64
N GLU A 292 18.52 -17.95 15.75
CA GLU A 292 18.34 -18.54 17.08
C GLU A 292 16.85 -18.71 17.46
N PRO A 293 15.97 -17.71 17.26
CA PRO A 293 14.54 -17.90 17.50
C PRO A 293 13.90 -18.98 16.64
N LYS A 294 14.39 -19.18 15.41
CA LYS A 294 13.96 -20.32 14.57
C LYS A 294 14.42 -21.64 15.18
N GLN A 295 15.61 -21.73 15.77
CA GLN A 295 16.08 -22.91 16.52
C GLN A 295 15.08 -23.36 17.60
N PHE A 296 14.47 -22.40 18.30
CA PHE A 296 13.51 -22.68 19.35
C PHE A 296 12.14 -23.09 18.79
N HIS A 297 11.69 -22.41 17.71
CA HIS A 297 10.35 -22.60 17.15
C HIS A 297 10.23 -22.08 15.71
N ASP A 298 10.26 -22.98 14.73
CA ASP A 298 10.11 -22.67 13.30
C ASP A 298 8.87 -23.33 12.67
N ILE A 299 7.78 -22.56 12.55
CA ILE A 299 6.47 -23.00 12.04
C ILE A 299 6.46 -23.38 10.55
N VAL A 300 7.50 -23.04 9.80
CA VAL A 300 7.62 -23.40 8.37
C VAL A 300 8.74 -24.39 8.10
N GLY A 301 9.56 -24.68 9.11
CA GLY A 301 10.59 -25.69 9.07
C GLY A 301 10.12 -26.98 9.72
N TYR A 302 10.49 -27.19 10.97
CA TYR A 302 10.35 -28.49 11.66
C TYR A 302 9.33 -28.50 12.81
N TYR A 303 8.57 -27.42 13.01
CA TYR A 303 7.47 -27.44 13.97
C TYR A 303 6.15 -27.94 13.34
N ASN A 304 5.81 -27.48 12.14
CA ASN A 304 4.58 -27.91 11.47
C ASN A 304 4.67 -29.35 10.93
N ARG A 305 3.51 -30.01 10.88
CA ARG A 305 3.34 -31.36 10.34
C ARG A 305 2.77 -31.32 8.93
N PHE A 306 3.64 -31.31 7.94
CA PHE A 306 3.25 -31.22 6.52
C PHE A 306 2.60 -32.49 5.96
N ASP A 307 2.66 -33.60 6.70
CA ASP A 307 1.87 -34.80 6.42
C ASP A 307 0.43 -34.71 6.96
N VAL A 308 0.14 -33.74 7.83
CA VAL A 308 -1.20 -33.49 8.40
C VAL A 308 -1.85 -32.27 7.74
N PHE A 309 -1.08 -31.20 7.54
CA PHE A 309 -1.56 -29.94 6.96
C PHE A 309 -0.90 -29.69 5.60
N ASP A 310 -1.70 -29.64 4.55
CA ASP A 310 -1.29 -29.24 3.20
C ASP A 310 -2.03 -27.96 2.78
N LEU A 311 -1.29 -26.94 2.35
CA LEU A 311 -1.82 -25.63 1.99
C LEU A 311 -1.40 -25.25 0.58
N VAL A 312 -2.38 -25.10 -0.31
CA VAL A 312 -2.19 -24.67 -1.69
C VAL A 312 -2.76 -23.25 -1.86
N ILE A 313 -1.95 -22.34 -2.42
CA ILE A 313 -2.33 -20.94 -2.65
C ILE A 313 -2.46 -20.68 -4.15
N ASP A 314 -3.65 -20.25 -4.59
CA ASP A 314 -3.87 -19.77 -5.95
C ASP A 314 -3.36 -18.32 -6.10
N ARG A 315 -2.37 -18.14 -6.96
CA ARG A 315 -1.73 -16.83 -7.22
C ARG A 315 -2.03 -16.27 -8.61
N ARG A 316 -3.10 -16.74 -9.26
CA ARG A 316 -3.54 -16.16 -10.53
C ARG A 316 -4.04 -14.73 -10.31
N ARG A 317 -3.56 -13.79 -11.13
CA ARG A 317 -4.16 -12.45 -11.25
C ARG A 317 -5.53 -12.61 -11.87
N LEU A 318 -6.58 -12.09 -11.23
CA LEU A 318 -7.94 -12.22 -11.74
C LEU A 318 -8.20 -11.17 -12.83
N SER A 319 -8.86 -11.59 -13.91
CA SER A 319 -9.31 -10.74 -15.01
C SER A 319 -10.80 -11.00 -15.27
N PRO A 320 -11.61 -9.98 -15.65
CA PRO A 320 -13.05 -10.16 -15.80
C PRO A 320 -13.47 -11.18 -16.87
N ALA A 321 -12.64 -11.36 -17.90
CA ALA A 321 -12.85 -12.36 -18.95
C ALA A 321 -11.52 -12.77 -19.60
N THR A 322 -11.50 -13.94 -20.22
CA THR A 322 -10.48 -14.34 -21.19
C THR A 322 -11.09 -14.30 -22.58
N PHE A 323 -10.62 -13.40 -23.43
CA PHE A 323 -11.09 -13.27 -24.81
C PHE A 323 -10.34 -14.25 -25.70
N LYS A 324 -11.07 -14.94 -26.59
CA LYS A 324 -10.50 -15.87 -27.57
C LYS A 324 -10.90 -15.41 -28.96
N ASP A 325 -10.10 -14.53 -29.53
CA ASP A 325 -10.31 -14.06 -30.89
C ASP A 325 -9.71 -15.03 -31.90
N LYS A 326 -10.39 -15.25 -33.02
CA LYS A 326 -9.80 -16.01 -34.14
C LYS A 326 -8.60 -15.22 -34.65
N ARG A 327 -7.47 -15.91 -34.85
CA ARG A 327 -6.25 -15.36 -35.47
C ARG A 327 -6.68 -14.55 -36.70
N ALA A 328 -6.49 -13.23 -36.68
CA ALA A 328 -6.79 -12.40 -37.82
C ALA A 328 -5.95 -12.91 -39.00
N MET A 329 -6.58 -13.43 -40.04
CA MET A 329 -5.92 -13.48 -41.35
C MET A 329 -5.61 -12.03 -41.70
N GLU A 330 -4.35 -11.74 -42.02
CA GLU A 330 -3.89 -10.44 -42.53
C GLU A 330 -4.82 -9.99 -43.65
N ARG A 331 -5.77 -9.12 -43.34
CA ARG A 331 -6.46 -8.30 -44.31
C ARG A 331 -5.69 -7.01 -44.36
N THR A 332 -5.01 -6.79 -45.46
CA THR A 332 -4.48 -5.49 -45.88
C THR A 332 -5.62 -4.48 -45.88
N VAL A 333 -5.74 -3.69 -44.82
CA VAL A 333 -6.66 -2.55 -44.78
C VAL A 333 -5.94 -1.41 -45.51
N PRO A 334 -6.51 -0.85 -46.60
CA PRO A 334 -5.92 0.32 -47.24
C PRO A 334 -6.04 1.55 -46.32
N PRO A 335 -5.14 2.53 -46.42
CA PRO A 335 -5.10 3.65 -45.49
C PRO A 335 -6.40 4.47 -45.55
N VAL A 336 -6.88 4.87 -44.38
CA VAL A 336 -7.99 5.81 -44.22
C VAL A 336 -7.56 7.14 -44.83
N VAL A 337 -8.28 7.60 -45.85
CA VAL A 337 -8.08 8.92 -46.46
C VAL A 337 -8.61 9.97 -45.49
N GLU A 338 -7.73 10.82 -44.97
CA GLU A 338 -8.12 12.06 -44.29
C GLU A 338 -8.85 12.97 -45.28
N ILE A 339 -10.09 13.32 -44.95
CA ILE A 339 -10.83 14.35 -45.69
C ILE A 339 -10.27 15.70 -45.23
N SER A 340 -9.43 16.32 -46.06
CA SER A 340 -8.99 17.70 -45.88
C SER A 340 -10.21 18.63 -45.91
N ALA A 341 -10.34 19.48 -44.88
CA ALA A 341 -11.34 20.53 -44.84
C ALA A 341 -11.23 21.42 -46.09
N PHE A 342 -12.37 21.62 -46.75
CA PHE A 342 -12.53 22.51 -47.89
C PHE A 342 -12.23 23.96 -47.48
N ASP A 343 -11.20 24.55 -48.08
CA ASP A 343 -11.10 26.00 -48.27
C ASP A 343 -12.14 26.44 -49.30
N GLY A 344 -12.92 27.47 -48.95
CA GLY A 344 -13.95 28.04 -49.82
C GLY A 344 -14.31 29.46 -49.39
N ALA A 345 -13.39 30.39 -49.63
CA ALA A 345 -13.67 31.83 -49.69
C ALA A 345 -14.06 32.24 -51.12
N GLY A 346 -15.06 33.12 -51.22
CA GLY A 346 -15.51 33.82 -52.44
C GLY A 346 -16.95 33.43 -52.80
N GLU A 347 -17.89 34.30 -53.14
CA GLU A 347 -17.89 35.73 -53.42
C GLU A 347 -19.34 36.23 -53.40
N ARG A 348 -19.53 37.56 -53.34
CA ARG A 348 -20.79 38.31 -53.35
C ARG A 348 -21.55 38.21 -54.68
N ALA A 349 -22.88 38.36 -54.68
CA ALA A 349 -23.62 39.32 -55.53
C ALA A 349 -25.15 39.29 -55.30
N GLU A 350 -25.68 40.47 -54.95
CA GLU A 350 -26.94 41.11 -55.40
C GLU A 350 -28.17 40.24 -55.77
N ARG A 351 -29.27 40.40 -55.02
CA ARG A 351 -30.43 41.26 -55.38
C ARG A 351 -31.42 41.39 -54.25
#